data_AF-B4HB96-F1
#
_entry.id   AF-B4HB96-F1
#
_cell.length_a   1.000
_cell.length_b   1.000
_cell.length_c   1.000
_cell.angle_alpha   90.00
_cell.angle_beta   90.00
_cell.angle_gamma   90.00
#
_symmetry.space_group_name_H-M   'P 1'
#
loop_
_entity.id
_entity.type
_entity.pdbx_description
1 polymer ?
#
loop_
_entity_poly.entity_id
_entity_poly.type
_entity_poly.pdbx_seq_one_letter_code
_entity_poly.pdbx_strand_id
1 'polypeptide(L)'
;MASWRKKDLHELLASLGKNPTDDYLDGMMNEAPGPINFTMFLTLFGERLQGTDPEDVIKNAFGCFDEENMGVLPEDRLRELLTTMGDRFTDEDVDEMYREAPIKNGLFDYLEFTRILKHGAKDKDEQ
;
A
#
# COMPACT_ATOMS: atom_id res chain seq x y z
N MET A 1 6.07 -11.76 30.10
CA MET A 1 6.45 -11.10 28.84
C MET A 1 6.22 -9.62 29.03
N ALA A 2 7.21 -8.75 28.79
CA ALA A 2 7.03 -7.31 28.92
C ALA A 2 6.10 -6.83 27.80
N SER A 3 4.98 -6.20 28.16
CA SER A 3 4.14 -5.47 27.20
C SER A 3 4.79 -4.13 26.92
N TRP A 4 4.84 -3.80 25.64
CA TRP A 4 5.23 -2.48 25.16
C TRP A 4 4.18 -1.46 25.48
N ARG A 5 4.64 -0.23 25.70
CA ARG A 5 3.87 1.00 25.83
C ARG A 5 4.15 1.88 24.61
N LYS A 6 3.34 2.92 24.43
CA LYS A 6 3.50 3.95 23.38
C LYS A 6 4.96 4.42 23.21
N LYS A 7 5.65 4.68 24.32
CA LYS A 7 7.05 5.09 24.33
C LYS A 7 7.99 4.03 23.72
N ASP A 8 7.76 2.75 23.99
CA ASP A 8 8.59 1.67 23.49
C ASP A 8 8.44 1.53 21.97
N LEU A 9 7.23 1.74 21.42
CA LEU A 9 7.00 1.85 19.97
C LEU A 9 7.67 3.08 19.35
N HIS A 10 7.60 4.23 20.02
CA HIS A 10 8.27 5.44 19.57
C HIS A 10 9.78 5.23 19.47
N GLU A 11 10.41 4.67 20.52
CA GLU A 11 11.85 4.38 20.53
C GLU A 11 12.26 3.38 19.44
N LEU A 12 11.45 2.34 19.22
CA LEU A 12 11.67 1.38 18.13
C LEU A 12 11.62 2.05 16.75
N LEU A 13 10.55 2.79 16.44
CA LEU A 13 10.40 3.43 15.14
C LEU A 13 11.46 4.51 14.92
N ALA A 14 11.82 5.26 15.98
CA ALA A 14 12.95 6.19 15.95
C ALA A 14 14.28 5.47 15.64
N SER A 15 14.50 4.28 16.20
CA SER A 15 15.71 3.49 15.89
C SER A 15 15.76 2.99 14.43
N LEU A 16 14.60 2.89 13.77
CA LEU A 16 14.45 2.56 12.36
C LEU A 16 14.47 3.81 11.45
N GLY A 17 14.75 5.00 12.00
CA GLY A 17 14.81 6.26 11.27
C GLY A 17 13.44 6.88 10.95
N LYS A 18 12.35 6.37 11.54
CA LYS A 18 11.00 6.94 11.40
C LYS A 18 10.71 7.89 12.57
N ASN A 19 10.00 8.98 12.32
CA ASN A 19 9.57 9.91 13.36
C ASN A 19 8.03 9.89 13.49
N PRO A 20 7.45 8.89 14.16
CA PRO A 20 6.00 8.71 14.22
C PRO A 20 5.33 9.80 15.06
N THR A 21 4.13 10.22 14.65
CA THR A 21 3.30 11.12 15.46
C THR A 21 2.62 10.37 16.60
N ASP A 22 2.19 11.11 17.62
CA ASP A 22 1.46 10.53 18.75
C ASP A 22 0.15 9.86 18.32
N ASP A 23 -0.58 10.46 17.37
CA ASP A 23 -1.82 9.89 16.82
C ASP A 23 -1.57 8.58 16.06
N TYR A 24 -0.47 8.51 15.31
CA TYR A 24 -0.08 7.29 14.60
C TYR A 24 0.24 6.16 15.58
N LEU A 25 0.98 6.47 16.65
CA LEU A 25 1.30 5.50 17.70
C LEU A 25 0.04 5.04 18.46
N ASP A 26 -0.90 5.95 18.75
CA ASP A 26 -2.17 5.59 19.38
C ASP A 26 -3.02 4.69 18.47
N GLY A 27 -3.03 4.94 17.17
CA GLY A 27 -3.61 4.05 16.17
C GLY A 27 -3.01 2.64 16.25
N MET A 28 -1.68 2.53 16.24
CA MET A 28 -0.99 1.23 16.36
C MET A 28 -1.32 0.50 17.67
N MET A 29 -1.40 1.22 18.79
CA MET A 29 -1.76 0.64 20.09
C MET A 29 -3.20 0.13 20.12
N ASN A 30 -4.12 0.82 19.43
CA ASN A 30 -5.55 0.48 19.39
C ASN A 30 -5.88 -0.66 18.42
N GLU A 31 -5.10 -0.84 17.36
CA GLU A 31 -5.28 -1.94 16.41
C GLU A 31 -4.84 -3.29 16.98
N ALA A 32 -3.97 -3.30 17.98
CA ALA A 32 -3.49 -4.54 18.57
C ALA A 32 -4.62 -5.25 19.35
N PRO A 33 -4.87 -6.55 19.07
CA PRO A 33 -5.92 -7.33 19.76
C PRO A 33 -5.59 -7.62 21.24
N GLY A 34 -4.43 -7.16 21.73
CA GLY A 34 -3.97 -7.37 23.08
C GLY A 34 -2.62 -6.68 23.33
N PRO A 35 -1.97 -6.97 24.48
CA PRO A 35 -0.69 -6.37 24.85
C PRO A 35 0.39 -6.57 23.77
N ILE A 36 0.85 -5.48 23.16
CA ILE A 36 1.92 -5.54 22.16
C ILE A 36 3.20 -5.98 22.85
N ASN A 37 3.86 -6.98 22.30
CA ASN A 37 5.22 -7.36 22.65
C ASN A 37 5.99 -7.59 21.35
N PHE A 38 7.30 -7.86 21.41
CA PHE A 38 8.11 -8.00 20.19
C PHE A 38 7.55 -9.04 19.20
N THR A 39 7.07 -10.18 19.71
CA THR A 39 6.46 -11.22 18.87
C THR A 39 5.17 -10.73 18.23
N MET A 40 4.27 -10.09 19.00
CA MET A 40 3.03 -9.52 18.47
C MET A 40 3.31 -8.41 17.44
N PHE A 41 4.32 -7.58 17.69
CA PHE A 41 4.74 -6.55 16.74
C PHE A 41 5.19 -7.16 15.42
N LEU A 42 6.04 -8.20 15.44
CA LEU A 42 6.45 -8.91 14.23
C LEU A 42 5.28 -9.60 13.53
N THR A 43 4.31 -10.12 14.28
CA THR A 43 3.09 -10.70 13.71
C THR A 43 2.24 -9.64 13.00
N LEU A 44 1.95 -8.51 13.66
CA LEU A 44 1.17 -7.42 13.06
C LEU A 44 1.88 -6.81 11.84
N PHE A 45 3.20 -6.62 11.90
CA PHE A 45 3.98 -6.19 10.74
C PHE A 45 3.99 -7.24 9.63
N GLY A 46 4.12 -8.52 9.98
CA GLY A 46 4.07 -9.63 9.05
C GLY A 46 2.71 -9.73 8.33
N GLU A 47 1.61 -9.59 9.06
CA GLU A 47 0.25 -9.59 8.51
C GLU A 47 0.02 -8.39 7.58
N ARG A 48 0.46 -7.19 7.97
CA ARG A 48 0.44 -5.99 7.10
C ARG A 48 1.27 -6.17 5.82
N LEU A 49 2.33 -6.98 5.85
CA LEU A 49 3.16 -7.30 4.68
C LEU A 49 2.64 -8.48 3.84
N GLN A 50 1.73 -9.30 4.37
CA GLN A 50 1.27 -10.56 3.74
C GLN A 50 -0.07 -10.45 2.99
N GLY A 51 -0.66 -9.26 2.89
CA GLY A 51 -1.99 -9.08 2.29
C GLY A 51 -2.05 -8.95 0.76
N THR A 52 -0.92 -8.94 0.05
CA THR A 52 -0.89 -8.71 -1.40
C THR A 52 -0.16 -9.82 -2.14
N ASP A 53 -0.67 -10.20 -3.30
CA ASP A 53 -0.04 -11.16 -4.20
C ASP A 53 1.41 -10.79 -4.55
N PRO A 54 2.23 -11.75 -5.02
CA PRO A 54 3.54 -11.46 -5.58
C PRO A 54 3.48 -10.39 -6.68
N GLU A 55 4.53 -9.57 -6.77
CA GLU A 55 4.59 -8.44 -7.72
C GLU A 55 4.36 -8.88 -9.18
N ASP A 56 4.92 -10.03 -9.57
CA ASP A 56 4.75 -10.62 -10.89
C ASP A 56 3.30 -11.07 -11.16
N VAL A 57 2.61 -11.60 -10.14
CA VAL A 57 1.20 -11.99 -10.27
C VAL A 57 0.32 -10.75 -10.52
N ILE A 58 0.55 -9.67 -9.77
CA ILE A 58 -0.21 -8.42 -9.93
C ILE A 58 0.08 -7.79 -11.30
N LYS A 59 1.36 -7.75 -11.73
CA LYS A 59 1.74 -7.26 -13.07
C LYS A 59 1.09 -8.08 -14.17
N ASN A 60 1.07 -9.40 -14.05
CA ASN A 60 0.44 -10.27 -15.03
C ASN A 60 -1.07 -10.04 -15.11
N ALA A 61 -1.73 -9.74 -13.99
CA ALA A 61 -3.16 -9.43 -13.97
C ALA A 61 -3.48 -8.15 -14.77
N PHE A 62 -2.69 -7.08 -14.61
CA PHE A 62 -2.83 -5.88 -15.46
C PHE A 62 -2.42 -6.14 -16.90
N GLY A 63 -1.36 -6.94 -17.11
CA GLY A 63 -0.87 -7.32 -18.44
C GLY A 63 -1.90 -8.08 -19.28
N CYS A 64 -2.91 -8.72 -18.67
CA CYS A 64 -4.04 -9.28 -19.41
C CYS A 64 -4.87 -8.24 -20.18
N PHE A 65 -4.76 -6.96 -19.84
CA PHE A 65 -5.48 -5.85 -20.48
C PHE A 65 -4.58 -4.95 -21.33
N ASP A 66 -3.26 -5.17 -21.29
CA ASP A 66 -2.26 -4.45 -22.07
C ASP A 66 -1.77 -5.35 -23.22
N GLU A 67 -2.50 -5.35 -24.33
CA GLU A 67 -2.21 -6.20 -25.49
C GLU A 67 -0.83 -5.93 -26.11
N GLU A 68 -0.34 -4.69 -25.98
CA GLU A 68 0.95 -4.26 -26.51
C GLU A 68 2.10 -4.44 -25.50
N ASN A 69 1.79 -4.82 -24.26
CA ASN A 69 2.73 -5.01 -23.15
C ASN A 69 3.63 -3.79 -22.95
N MET A 70 3.04 -2.60 -23.02
CA MET A 70 3.71 -1.32 -22.81
C MET A 70 4.01 -1.02 -21.34
N GLY A 71 3.39 -1.73 -20.39
CA GLY A 71 3.48 -1.42 -18.97
C GLY A 71 2.51 -0.34 -18.51
N VAL A 72 1.59 0.09 -19.38
CA VAL A 72 0.64 1.17 -19.12
C VAL A 72 -0.76 0.83 -19.63
N LEU A 73 -1.79 1.37 -18.99
CA LEU A 73 -3.18 1.28 -19.44
C LEU A 73 -3.80 2.67 -19.56
N PRO A 74 -4.68 2.93 -20.54
CA PRO A 74 -5.48 4.15 -20.54
C PRO A 74 -6.33 4.26 -19.26
N GLU A 75 -6.35 5.41 -18.61
CA GLU A 75 -7.08 5.62 -17.35
C GLU A 75 -8.58 5.38 -17.52
N ASP A 76 -9.19 5.84 -18.63
CA ASP A 76 -10.60 5.59 -18.93
C ASP A 76 -10.91 4.09 -19.02
N ARG A 77 -9.99 3.32 -19.59
CA ARG A 77 -10.13 1.86 -19.71
C ARG A 77 -10.01 1.19 -18.34
N LEU A 78 -9.08 1.64 -17.51
CA LEU A 78 -8.95 1.15 -16.14
C LEU A 78 -10.22 1.45 -15.32
N ARG A 79 -10.80 2.65 -15.44
CA ARG A 79 -12.07 3.00 -14.79
C ARG A 79 -13.20 2.08 -15.25
N GLU A 80 -13.31 1.83 -16.55
CA GLU A 80 -14.30 0.88 -17.09
C GLU A 80 -14.13 -0.50 -16.46
N LEU A 81 -12.91 -1.03 -16.37
CA LEU A 81 -12.64 -2.33 -15.75
C LEU A 81 -13.05 -2.36 -14.27
N LEU A 82 -12.66 -1.36 -13.48
CA LEU A 82 -12.93 -1.29 -12.03
C LEU A 82 -14.42 -1.11 -11.68
N THR A 83 -15.18 -0.44 -12.55
CA THR A 83 -16.61 -0.16 -12.32
C THR A 83 -17.53 -1.24 -12.91
N THR A 84 -17.04 -2.07 -13.84
CA THR A 84 -17.88 -3.07 -14.53
C THR A 84 -17.61 -4.52 -14.13
N MET A 85 -16.37 -4.86 -13.77
CA MET A 85 -15.94 -6.24 -13.52
C MET A 85 -15.74 -6.53 -12.03
N GLY A 86 -16.17 -7.72 -11.59
CA GLY A 86 -15.97 -8.20 -10.22
C GLY A 86 -16.70 -7.37 -9.17
N ASP A 87 -16.02 -7.10 -8.05
CA ASP A 87 -16.48 -6.17 -7.02
C ASP A 87 -16.30 -4.74 -7.53
N ARG A 88 -17.43 -4.12 -7.85
CA ARG A 88 -17.46 -2.84 -8.57
C ARG A 88 -17.14 -1.69 -7.64
N PHE A 89 -16.15 -0.92 -8.03
CA PHE A 89 -15.84 0.36 -7.42
C PHE A 89 -16.89 1.39 -7.82
N THR A 90 -17.19 2.33 -6.94
CA THR A 90 -17.94 3.53 -7.30
C THR A 90 -17.02 4.49 -8.05
N ASP A 91 -17.60 5.46 -8.77
CA ASP A 91 -16.81 6.49 -9.44
C ASP A 91 -15.96 7.29 -8.43
N GLU A 92 -16.50 7.51 -7.23
CA GLU A 92 -15.78 8.14 -6.12
C GLU A 92 -14.58 7.32 -5.63
N ASP A 93 -14.71 5.99 -5.53
CA ASP A 93 -13.60 5.12 -5.13
C ASP A 93 -12.47 5.14 -6.18
N VAL A 94 -12.83 5.17 -7.47
CA VAL A 94 -11.85 5.28 -8.57
C VAL A 94 -11.18 6.65 -8.56
N ASP A 95 -11.93 7.73 -8.33
CA ASP A 95 -11.38 9.08 -8.20
C ASP A 95 -10.39 9.17 -7.04
N GLU A 96 -10.71 8.53 -5.90
CA GLU A 96 -9.81 8.47 -4.75
C GLU A 96 -8.53 7.69 -5.08
N MET A 97 -8.66 6.51 -5.72
CA MET A 97 -7.51 5.72 -6.19
C MET A 97 -6.59 6.54 -7.12
N TYR A 98 -7.16 7.32 -8.03
CA TYR A 98 -6.39 8.05 -9.04
C TYR A 98 -5.57 9.22 -8.47
N ARG A 99 -5.91 9.75 -7.29
CA ARG A 99 -5.15 10.84 -6.65
C ARG A 99 -3.71 10.46 -6.37
N GLU A 100 -3.46 9.20 -6.04
CA GLU A 100 -2.14 8.69 -5.66
C GLU A 100 -1.55 7.75 -6.73
N ALA A 101 -2.33 7.42 -7.77
CA ALA A 101 -1.90 6.54 -8.84
C ALA A 101 -0.83 7.20 -9.74
N PRO A 102 0.13 6.42 -10.26
CA PRO A 102 1.12 6.90 -11.21
C PRO A 102 0.52 7.07 -12.60
N ILE A 103 -0.31 8.10 -12.78
CA ILE A 103 -0.96 8.44 -14.04
C ILE A 103 -0.27 9.64 -14.69
N LYS A 104 0.08 9.53 -15.97
CA LYS A 104 0.67 10.62 -16.77
C LYS A 104 0.04 10.64 -18.15
N ASN A 105 -0.47 11.81 -18.58
CA ASN A 105 -1.11 11.99 -19.88
C ASN A 105 -2.25 10.99 -20.16
N GLY A 106 -3.06 10.68 -19.12
CA GLY A 106 -4.16 9.71 -19.21
C GLY A 106 -3.71 8.25 -19.29
N LEU A 107 -2.43 7.95 -19.03
CA LEU A 107 -1.89 6.59 -18.99
C LEU A 107 -1.47 6.22 -17.57
N PHE A 108 -2.06 5.16 -17.04
CA PHE A 108 -1.76 4.54 -15.75
C PHE A 108 -0.59 3.57 -15.87
N ASP A 109 0.50 3.83 -15.15
CA ASP A 109 1.67 2.97 -15.07
C ASP A 109 1.48 1.86 -14.02
N TYR A 110 0.99 0.71 -14.46
CA TYR A 110 0.72 -0.40 -13.56
C TYR A 110 2.00 -1.06 -13.03
N LEU A 111 3.14 -0.89 -13.72
CA LEU A 111 4.43 -1.40 -13.25
C LEU A 111 4.89 -0.61 -12.02
N GLU A 112 4.84 0.71 -12.09
CA GLU A 112 5.16 1.58 -10.96
C GLU A 112 4.12 1.47 -9.84
N PHE A 113 2.84 1.34 -10.19
CA PHE A 113 1.78 1.12 -9.21
C PHE A 113 2.03 -0.17 -8.42
N THR A 114 2.36 -1.27 -9.10
CA THR A 114 2.65 -2.53 -8.42
C THR A 114 3.90 -2.42 -7.53
N ARG A 115 4.93 -1.69 -7.99
CA ARG A 115 6.12 -1.42 -7.17
C ARG A 115 5.76 -0.65 -5.90
N ILE A 116 4.94 0.40 -6.01
CA ILE A 116 4.47 1.20 -4.88
C ILE A 116 3.63 0.35 -3.93
N LEU A 117 2.74 -0.49 -4.46
CA LEU A 117 1.90 -1.37 -3.65
C LEU A 117 2.71 -2.39 -2.83
N LYS A 118 3.82 -2.90 -3.37
CA LYS A 118 4.67 -3.89 -2.68
C LYS A 118 5.74 -3.29 -1.78
N HIS A 119 6.30 -2.14 -2.15
CA HIS A 119 7.49 -1.58 -1.50
C HIS A 119 7.29 -0.18 -0.92
N GLY A 120 6.11 0.42 -1.10
CA GLY A 120 5.81 1.79 -0.72
C GLY A 120 6.28 2.84 -1.75
N ALA A 121 5.77 4.06 -1.59
CA ALA A 121 6.23 5.22 -2.35
C ALA A 121 7.71 5.49 -2.02
N LYS A 122 8.51 5.88 -3.03
CA LYS A 122 9.85 6.39 -2.77
C LYS A 122 9.71 7.81 -2.23
N ASP A 123 10.28 8.08 -1.06
CA ASP A 123 10.42 9.44 -0.56
C ASP A 123 11.22 10.25 -1.59
N LYS A 124 10.74 11.46 -1.94
CA LYS A 124 11.37 12.34 -2.95
C LYS A 124 12.66 13.01 -2.43
N ASP A 125 13.15 12.64 -1.26
CA ASP A 125 14.23 13.32 -0.54
C ASP A 125 15.64 12.75 -0.80
N GLU A 126 15.84 11.93 -1.84
CA GLU A 126 17.16 11.43 -2.24
C GLU A 126 17.62 11.93 -3.62
N GLN A 127 17.57 13.26 -3.85
CA GLN A 127 18.30 13.92 -4.94
C GLN A 127 19.11 15.11 -4.46
#